data_AF-A0A1Y3N5V4-F1
#
_entry.id   AF-A0A1Y3N5V4-F1
#
_cell.length_a   1.000
_cell.length_b   1.000
_cell.length_c   1.000
_cell.angle_alpha   90.00
_cell.angle_beta   90.00
_cell.angle_gamma   90.00
#
_symmetry.space_group_name_H-M   'P 1'
#
loop_
_entity.id
_entity.type
_entity.pdbx_description
1 polymer ?
#
loop_
_entity_poly.entity_id
_entity_poly.type
_entity_poly.pdbx_seq_one_letter_code
_entity_poly.pdbx_strand_id
1 'polypeptide(L)'
;QYIDEEYLECDVQFGGVDQRKIFVFAEEYLPKLGYKKRGHLMNKMVGGLTGNKMSSSDPNSKMDLLDSSKQVEKKLKNAFCEEGNIEMNPILEFIKTVLIPINELSSGKETFKISRPEKYGGDTIYESYESLEKAFASKEIHPSDLKKSAADAFNALLDPIRKEFESPERQELLKKAYPSN
;
A
#
# COMPACT_ATOMS: atom_id res chain seq x y z
N GLN A 1 11.89 21.60 1.97
CA GLN A 1 11.56 20.61 0.91
C GLN A 1 12.45 20.76 -0.32
N TYR A 2 12.38 21.81 -1.15
CA TYR A 2 13.22 21.86 -2.36
C TYR A 2 14.71 22.16 -2.08
N ILE A 3 15.04 22.95 -1.06
CA ILE A 3 16.44 23.15 -0.63
C ILE A 3 17.03 21.84 -0.05
N ASP A 4 16.18 20.95 0.47
CA ASP A 4 16.61 19.67 1.02
C ASP A 4 17.32 18.83 -0.05
N GLU A 5 16.97 18.96 -1.34
CA GLU A 5 17.67 18.30 -2.45
C GLU A 5 19.14 18.70 -2.58
N GLU A 6 19.46 19.95 -2.22
CA GLU A 6 20.83 20.45 -2.18
C GLU A 6 21.56 19.95 -0.94
N TYR A 7 20.95 20.13 0.23
CA TYR A 7 21.61 19.81 1.50
C TYR A 7 21.71 18.31 1.80
N LEU A 8 20.90 17.49 1.16
CA LEU A 8 21.04 16.02 1.15
C LEU A 8 21.91 15.52 -0.01
N GLU A 9 22.44 16.43 -0.83
CA GLU A 9 23.32 16.16 -1.97
C GLU A 9 22.74 15.14 -2.97
N CYS A 10 21.42 15.05 -3.08
CA CYS A 10 20.78 14.04 -3.93
C CYS A 10 20.70 14.46 -5.40
N ASP A 11 20.67 13.45 -6.27
CA ASP A 11 20.44 13.62 -7.71
C ASP A 11 18.96 13.45 -8.09
N VAL A 12 18.21 12.72 -7.27
CA VAL A 12 16.82 12.36 -7.52
C VAL A 12 16.00 12.48 -6.24
N GLN A 13 14.82 13.08 -6.34
CA GLN A 13 13.79 13.04 -5.30
C GLN A 13 12.64 12.13 -5.74
N PHE A 14 12.21 11.26 -4.82
CA PHE A 14 11.07 10.37 -5.01
C PHE A 14 9.89 10.80 -4.13
N GLY A 15 8.69 10.82 -4.69
CA GLY A 15 7.46 11.11 -3.94
C GLY A 15 6.20 10.86 -4.75
N GLY A 16 5.03 11.15 -4.18
CA GLY A 16 3.76 10.96 -4.87
C GLY A 16 3.53 11.98 -6.00
N VAL A 17 2.65 11.64 -6.94
CA VAL A 17 2.18 12.59 -7.98
C VAL A 17 1.51 13.84 -7.39
N ASP A 18 1.06 13.80 -6.14
CA ASP A 18 0.54 14.95 -5.39
C ASP A 18 1.64 16.00 -5.10
N GLN A 19 2.91 15.60 -5.07
CA GLN A 19 4.06 16.49 -4.90
C GLN A 19 4.53 17.16 -6.18
N ARG A 20 3.92 16.86 -7.34
CA ARG A 20 4.33 17.38 -8.65
C ARG A 20 4.52 18.90 -8.69
N LYS A 21 3.67 19.67 -8.00
CA LYS A 21 3.79 21.14 -7.96
C LYS A 21 5.06 21.60 -7.23
N ILE A 22 5.44 20.88 -6.18
CA ILE A 22 6.66 21.16 -5.39
C ILE A 22 7.89 20.78 -6.22
N PHE A 23 7.86 19.63 -6.90
CA PHE A 23 8.94 19.20 -7.78
C PHE A 23 9.17 20.18 -8.92
N VAL A 24 8.12 20.60 -9.63
CA VAL A 24 8.23 21.61 -10.70
C VAL A 24 8.78 22.94 -10.15
N PHE A 25 8.39 23.33 -8.94
CA PHE A 25 8.95 24.51 -8.28
C PHE A 25 10.45 24.35 -8.00
N ALA A 26 10.89 23.21 -7.46
CA ALA A 26 12.31 22.93 -7.23
C ALA A 26 13.13 23.03 -8.53
N GLU A 27 12.61 22.45 -9.62
CA GLU A 27 13.26 22.50 -10.94
C GLU A 27 13.42 23.93 -11.48
N GLU A 28 12.49 24.84 -11.17
CA GLU A 28 12.52 26.22 -11.64
C GLU A 28 13.42 27.11 -10.77
N TYR A 29 13.41 26.92 -9.45
CA TYR A 29 14.04 27.86 -8.50
C TYR A 29 15.43 27.44 -8.03
N LEU A 30 15.77 26.15 -7.97
CA LEU A 30 17.12 25.70 -7.60
C LEU A 30 18.20 26.24 -8.55
N PRO A 31 18.02 26.23 -9.89
CA PRO A 31 19.00 26.82 -10.80
C PRO A 31 19.20 28.33 -10.60
N LYS A 32 18.16 29.06 -10.19
CA LYS A 32 18.26 30.51 -9.89
C LYS A 32 19.13 30.81 -8.68
N LEU A 33 19.31 29.82 -7.79
CA LEU A 33 20.20 29.89 -6.63
C LEU A 33 21.61 29.36 -6.94
N GLY A 34 21.88 28.93 -8.18
CA GLY A 34 23.16 28.34 -8.59
C GLY A 34 23.27 26.84 -8.31
N TYR A 35 22.19 26.19 -7.89
CA TYR A 35 22.16 24.76 -7.59
C TYR A 35 21.76 23.93 -8.82
N LYS A 36 22.15 22.65 -8.83
CA LYS A 36 21.75 21.72 -9.90
C LYS A 36 20.24 21.45 -9.87
N LYS A 37 19.66 21.18 -11.04
CA LYS A 37 18.32 20.61 -11.12
C LYS A 37 18.37 19.10 -10.81
N ARG A 38 17.35 18.56 -10.14
CA ARG A 38 17.25 17.13 -9.80
C ARG A 38 16.24 16.40 -10.69
N GLY A 39 16.41 15.08 -10.76
CA GLY A 39 15.37 14.20 -11.30
C GLY A 39 14.23 14.00 -10.28
N HIS A 40 13.00 13.89 -10.77
CA HIS A 40 11.83 13.65 -9.93
C HIS A 40 11.10 12.38 -10.37
N LEU A 41 11.06 11.38 -9.50
CA LEU A 41 10.33 10.13 -9.72
C LEU A 41 9.02 10.17 -8.94
N MET A 42 7.90 9.98 -9.64
CA MET A 42 6.57 10.12 -9.06
C MET A 42 5.81 8.79 -9.05
N ASN A 43 5.46 8.26 -7.88
CA ASN A 43 4.56 7.12 -7.79
C ASN A 43 3.09 7.55 -7.87
N LYS A 44 2.25 6.66 -8.42
CA LYS A 44 0.79 6.86 -8.44
C LYS A 44 0.25 6.92 -7.01
N MET A 45 -0.80 7.73 -6.81
CA MET A 45 -1.54 7.68 -5.55
C MET A 45 -2.29 6.36 -5.48
N VAL A 46 -2.07 5.61 -4.40
CA VAL A 46 -2.90 4.45 -4.09
C VAL A 46 -4.20 4.98 -3.49
N GLY A 47 -5.34 4.54 -4.03
CA GLY A 47 -6.66 4.86 -3.47
C GLY A 47 -6.79 4.38 -2.01
N GLY A 48 -7.59 5.07 -1.21
CA GLY A 48 -7.99 4.54 0.11
C GLY A 48 -8.85 3.30 -0.06
N LEU A 49 -8.84 2.40 0.94
CA LEU A 49 -9.59 1.13 0.87
C LEU A 49 -11.11 1.32 0.68
N THR A 50 -11.63 2.50 1.00
CA THR A 50 -13.05 2.86 0.82
C THR A 50 -13.36 3.48 -0.55
N GLY A 51 -12.40 3.53 -1.48
CA GLY A 51 -12.59 4.06 -2.84
C GLY A 51 -12.46 5.59 -2.95
N ASN A 52 -12.23 6.28 -1.84
CA ASN A 52 -11.94 7.72 -1.80
C ASN A 52 -10.44 7.98 -1.57
N LYS A 53 -10.02 9.24 -1.73
CA LYS A 53 -8.66 9.70 -1.40
C LYS A 53 -8.30 9.28 0.03
N MET A 54 -7.11 8.70 0.24
CA MET A 54 -6.62 8.37 1.59
C MET A 54 -6.70 9.62 2.48
N SER A 55 -7.42 9.53 3.60
CA SER A 55 -7.57 10.61 4.56
C SER A 55 -6.96 10.21 5.89
N SER A 56 -5.94 10.95 6.32
CA SER A 56 -5.31 10.73 7.63
C SER A 56 -6.28 10.95 8.80
N SER A 57 -7.42 11.62 8.56
CA SER A 57 -8.44 12.00 9.54
C SER A 57 -9.54 10.96 9.73
N ASP A 58 -9.72 10.00 8.82
CA ASP A 58 -10.68 8.90 8.99
C ASP A 58 -9.91 7.61 9.35
N PRO A 59 -9.99 7.15 10.62
CA PRO A 59 -9.32 5.93 11.08
C PRO A 59 -9.73 4.66 10.32
N ASN A 60 -10.89 4.66 9.67
CA ASN A 60 -11.37 3.53 8.88
C ASN A 60 -10.89 3.57 7.42
N SER A 61 -10.39 4.72 6.96
CA SER A 61 -9.93 4.89 5.57
C SER A 61 -8.46 4.51 5.35
N LYS A 62 -7.66 4.46 6.42
CA LYS A 62 -6.23 4.10 6.41
C LYS A 62 -5.97 2.76 7.10
N MET A 63 -5.02 1.98 6.61
CA MET A 63 -4.43 0.88 7.38
C MET A 63 -3.19 1.38 8.11
N ASP A 64 -3.19 1.25 9.43
CA ASP A 64 -2.04 1.57 10.25
C ASP A 64 -1.08 0.37 10.27
N LEU A 65 0.23 0.63 10.36
CA LEU A 65 1.23 -0.43 10.43
C LEU A 65 1.09 -1.26 11.73
N LEU A 66 0.47 -0.69 12.76
CA LEU A 66 0.23 -1.34 14.04
C LEU A 66 -1.23 -1.75 14.26
N ASP A 67 -2.10 -1.64 13.23
CA ASP A 67 -3.44 -2.21 13.30
C ASP A 67 -3.34 -3.70 13.64
N SER A 68 -4.18 -4.20 14.54
CA SER A 68 -4.28 -5.64 14.82
C SER A 68 -4.82 -6.41 13.61
N SER A 69 -4.59 -7.72 13.58
CA SER A 69 -5.09 -8.58 12.50
C SER A 69 -6.61 -8.44 12.27
N LYS A 70 -7.40 -8.36 13.36
CA LYS A 70 -8.85 -8.12 13.29
C LYS A 70 -9.22 -6.76 12.70
N GLN A 71 -8.43 -5.72 12.96
CA GLN A 71 -8.67 -4.39 12.39
C GLN A 71 -8.40 -4.37 10.89
N VAL A 72 -7.31 -5.00 10.45
CA VAL A 72 -6.97 -5.19 9.02
C VAL A 72 -8.09 -5.93 8.30
N GLU A 73 -8.51 -7.10 8.83
CA GLU A 73 -9.60 -7.88 8.27
C GLU A 73 -10.90 -7.06 8.17
N LYS A 74 -11.24 -6.31 9.23
CA LYS A 74 -12.45 -5.47 9.25
C LYS A 74 -12.38 -4.37 8.19
N LYS A 75 -11.24 -3.70 8.04
CA LYS A 75 -11.05 -2.61 7.06
C LYS A 75 -11.15 -3.13 5.63
N LEU A 76 -10.46 -4.23 5.31
CA LEU A 76 -10.52 -4.85 3.98
C LEU A 76 -11.89 -5.48 3.69
N LYS A 77 -12.57 -6.02 4.70
CA LYS A 77 -13.94 -6.52 4.55
C LYS A 77 -14.91 -5.42 4.12
N ASN A 78 -14.76 -4.23 4.69
CA ASN A 78 -15.61 -3.06 4.42
C ASN A 78 -15.22 -2.31 3.13
N ALA A 79 -14.07 -2.60 2.54
CA ALA A 79 -13.65 -2.01 1.28
C ALA A 79 -14.64 -2.30 0.15
N PHE A 80 -14.78 -1.38 -0.80
CA PHE A 80 -15.56 -1.64 -2.00
C PHE A 80 -14.88 -2.76 -2.83
N CYS A 81 -15.65 -3.76 -3.26
CA CYS A 81 -15.17 -4.85 -4.11
C CYS A 81 -16.39 -5.54 -4.71
N GLU A 82 -16.82 -5.06 -5.86
CA GLU A 82 -17.89 -5.64 -6.64
C GLU A 82 -17.35 -6.79 -7.50
N GLU A 83 -18.10 -7.89 -7.58
CA GLU A 83 -17.69 -9.08 -8.32
C GLU A 83 -17.52 -8.79 -9.81
N GLY A 84 -16.35 -9.12 -10.36
CA GLY A 84 -16.01 -8.87 -11.77
C GLY A 84 -15.61 -7.43 -12.09
N ASN A 85 -15.75 -6.48 -11.16
CA ASN A 85 -15.34 -5.09 -11.38
C ASN A 85 -13.83 -4.92 -11.15
N ILE A 86 -13.11 -4.59 -12.22
CA ILE A 86 -11.65 -4.35 -12.20
C ILE A 86 -11.27 -2.86 -12.25
N GLU A 87 -12.17 -1.97 -12.68
CA GLU A 87 -11.85 -0.56 -12.91
C GLU A 87 -11.79 0.26 -11.61
N MET A 88 -12.69 -0.01 -10.68
CA MET A 88 -12.79 0.72 -9.41
C MET A 88 -12.69 -0.23 -8.22
N ASN A 89 -11.64 -1.05 -8.19
CA ASN A 89 -11.46 -2.06 -7.16
C ASN A 89 -10.23 -1.76 -6.27
N PRO A 90 -10.43 -1.12 -5.11
CA PRO A 90 -9.32 -0.76 -4.21
C PRO A 90 -8.56 -1.98 -3.68
N ILE A 91 -9.19 -3.16 -3.63
CA ILE A 91 -8.50 -4.39 -3.21
C ILE A 91 -7.54 -4.87 -4.30
N LEU A 92 -7.96 -4.88 -5.57
CA LEU A 92 -7.08 -5.23 -6.67
C LEU A 92 -5.94 -4.22 -6.83
N GLU A 93 -6.23 -2.92 -6.68
CA GLU A 93 -5.20 -1.87 -6.71
C GLU A 93 -4.17 -2.05 -5.59
N PHE A 94 -4.63 -2.38 -4.38
CA PHE A 94 -3.77 -2.65 -3.23
C PHE A 94 -2.90 -3.90 -3.45
N ILE A 95 -3.46 -4.98 -4.00
CA ILE A 95 -2.71 -6.18 -4.35
C ILE A 95 -1.63 -5.85 -5.39
N LYS A 96 -2.00 -5.11 -6.45
CA LYS A 96 -1.09 -4.71 -7.54
C LYS A 96 0.07 -3.85 -7.06
N THR A 97 -0.22 -2.87 -6.20
CA THR A 97 0.73 -1.79 -5.90
C THR A 97 1.55 -2.07 -4.65
N VAL A 98 1.05 -2.92 -3.74
CA VAL A 98 1.68 -3.18 -2.45
C VAL A 98 2.04 -4.66 -2.29
N LEU A 99 1.04 -5.56 -2.34
CA LEU A 99 1.27 -6.95 -1.94
C LEU A 99 2.14 -7.73 -2.93
N ILE A 100 1.89 -7.59 -4.23
CA ILE A 100 2.70 -8.26 -5.26
C ILE A 100 4.14 -7.71 -5.26
N PRO A 101 4.40 -6.38 -5.32
CA PRO A 101 5.77 -5.87 -5.30
C PRO A 101 6.56 -6.27 -4.05
N ILE A 102 5.93 -6.28 -2.87
CA ILE A 102 6.62 -6.71 -1.64
C ILE A 102 6.91 -8.22 -1.67
N ASN A 103 5.97 -9.03 -2.16
CA ASN A 103 6.19 -10.46 -2.34
C ASN A 103 7.31 -10.74 -3.36
N GLU A 104 7.36 -9.97 -4.44
CA GLU A 104 8.42 -10.05 -5.45
C GLU A 104 9.79 -9.70 -4.85
N LEU A 105 9.89 -8.62 -4.07
CA LEU A 105 11.11 -8.25 -3.36
C LEU A 105 11.60 -9.35 -2.39
N SER A 106 10.67 -10.10 -1.80
CA SER A 106 10.97 -11.15 -0.82
C SER A 106 11.27 -12.51 -1.47
N SER A 107 10.58 -12.86 -2.56
CA SER A 107 10.59 -14.19 -3.17
C SER A 107 11.23 -14.25 -4.57
N GLY A 108 11.46 -13.10 -5.20
CA GLY A 108 11.91 -12.95 -6.58
C GLY A 108 10.83 -13.28 -7.62
N LYS A 109 9.56 -13.41 -7.21
CA LYS A 109 8.45 -13.78 -8.09
C LYS A 109 7.23 -12.88 -7.89
N GLU A 110 6.63 -12.44 -8.99
CA GLU A 110 5.38 -11.66 -9.02
C GLU A 110 4.13 -12.52 -8.78
N THR A 111 4.12 -13.28 -7.67
CA THR A 111 3.02 -14.20 -7.36
C THR A 111 2.04 -13.62 -6.35
N PHE A 112 0.78 -14.03 -6.43
CA PHE A 112 -0.22 -13.79 -5.39
C PHE A 112 -1.06 -15.03 -5.13
N LYS A 113 -1.26 -15.38 -3.86
CA LYS A 113 -2.04 -16.55 -3.45
C LYS A 113 -3.46 -16.14 -3.09
N ILE A 114 -4.45 -16.80 -3.69
CA ILE A 114 -5.85 -16.76 -3.27
C ILE A 114 -6.13 -18.00 -2.41
N SER A 115 -6.57 -17.80 -1.17
CA SER A 115 -6.98 -18.88 -0.29
C SER A 115 -8.50 -18.98 -0.22
N ARG A 116 -9.02 -20.14 -0.59
CA ARG A 116 -10.46 -20.44 -0.59
C ARG A 116 -10.71 -21.89 -0.16
N PRO A 117 -11.86 -22.19 0.46
CA PRO A 117 -12.21 -23.55 0.85
C PRO A 117 -12.13 -24.54 -0.32
N GLU A 118 -11.77 -25.80 -0.05
CA GLU A 118 -11.66 -26.85 -1.08
C GLU A 118 -12.95 -27.01 -1.90
N LYS A 119 -14.12 -26.86 -1.27
CA LYS A 119 -15.44 -26.89 -1.93
C LYS A 119 -15.62 -25.83 -3.03
N TYR A 120 -14.77 -24.81 -3.09
CA TYR A 120 -14.80 -23.74 -4.10
C TYR A 120 -13.54 -23.73 -4.99
N GLY A 121 -12.81 -24.85 -5.05
CA GLY A 121 -11.63 -25.01 -5.92
C GLY A 121 -10.28 -24.91 -5.20
N GLY A 122 -10.26 -24.68 -3.88
CA GLY A 122 -9.04 -24.69 -3.07
C GLY A 122 -8.09 -23.52 -3.36
N ASP A 123 -6.98 -23.49 -2.61
CA ASP A 123 -5.94 -22.46 -2.74
C ASP A 123 -5.37 -22.43 -4.17
N THR A 124 -5.22 -21.23 -4.73
CA THR A 124 -4.69 -21.01 -6.08
C THR A 124 -3.61 -19.94 -6.06
N ILE A 125 -2.52 -20.16 -6.79
CA ILE A 125 -1.42 -19.18 -6.93
C ILE A 125 -1.48 -18.60 -8.34
N TYR A 126 -1.53 -17.28 -8.42
CA TYR A 126 -1.46 -16.52 -9.66
C TYR A 126 -0.03 -16.02 -9.86
N GLU A 127 0.56 -16.29 -11.02
CA GLU A 127 1.97 -15.98 -11.33
C GLU A 127 2.19 -14.59 -11.92
N SER A 128 1.11 -13.84 -12.15
CA SER A 128 1.16 -12.43 -12.51
C SER A 128 -0.12 -11.71 -12.10
N TYR A 129 -0.06 -10.39 -11.96
CA TYR A 129 -1.25 -9.58 -11.68
C TYR A 129 -2.32 -9.71 -12.78
N GLU A 130 -1.92 -9.80 -14.05
CA GLU A 130 -2.85 -9.93 -15.17
C GLU A 130 -3.64 -11.24 -15.11
N SER A 131 -3.01 -12.33 -14.66
CA SER A 131 -3.71 -13.61 -14.48
C SER A 131 -4.75 -13.54 -13.35
N LEU A 132 -4.41 -12.84 -12.25
CA LEU A 132 -5.32 -12.59 -11.14
C LEU A 132 -6.50 -11.69 -11.54
N GLU A 133 -6.21 -10.58 -12.23
CA GLU A 133 -7.22 -9.62 -12.69
C GLU A 133 -8.22 -10.27 -13.66
N LYS A 134 -7.73 -11.09 -14.60
CA LYS A 134 -8.60 -11.86 -15.51
C LYS A 134 -9.50 -12.84 -14.79
N ALA A 135 -8.96 -13.58 -13.80
CA ALA A 135 -9.75 -14.53 -13.01
C ALA A 135 -10.80 -13.82 -12.13
N PHE A 136 -10.50 -12.62 -11.63
CA PHE A 136 -11.51 -11.81 -10.94
C PHE A 136 -12.58 -11.30 -11.91
N ALA A 137 -12.19 -10.81 -13.10
CA ALA A 137 -13.10 -10.33 -14.13
C ALA A 137 -14.04 -11.43 -14.66
N SER A 138 -13.55 -12.66 -14.79
CA SER A 138 -14.34 -13.84 -15.19
C SER A 138 -15.21 -14.40 -14.05
N LYS A 139 -15.17 -13.80 -12.86
CA LYS A 139 -15.90 -14.21 -11.65
C LYS A 139 -15.49 -15.58 -11.12
N GLU A 140 -14.27 -16.02 -11.43
CA GLU A 140 -13.69 -17.23 -10.84
C GLU A 140 -13.23 -17.01 -9.39
N ILE A 141 -12.93 -15.75 -9.04
CA ILE A 141 -12.56 -15.32 -7.69
C ILE A 141 -13.72 -14.50 -7.10
N HIS A 142 -14.32 -15.01 -6.03
CA HIS A 142 -15.34 -14.27 -5.31
C HIS A 142 -14.73 -13.11 -4.49
N PRO A 143 -15.41 -11.94 -4.36
CA PRO A 143 -14.89 -10.81 -3.60
C PRO A 143 -14.48 -11.11 -2.15
N SER A 144 -15.17 -12.04 -1.48
CA SER A 144 -14.81 -12.46 -0.11
C SER A 144 -13.43 -13.10 -0.05
N ASP A 145 -13.10 -13.92 -1.04
CA ASP A 145 -11.86 -14.69 -1.08
C ASP A 145 -10.69 -13.77 -1.43
N LEU A 146 -10.92 -12.82 -2.36
CA LEU A 146 -9.96 -11.77 -2.67
C LEU A 146 -9.63 -10.92 -1.43
N LYS A 147 -10.66 -10.43 -0.73
CA LYS A 147 -10.49 -9.62 0.49
C LYS A 147 -9.78 -10.38 1.60
N LYS A 148 -10.17 -11.63 1.83
CA LYS A 148 -9.56 -12.48 2.84
C LYS A 148 -8.08 -12.72 2.51
N SER A 149 -7.78 -13.10 1.28
CA SER A 149 -6.41 -13.37 0.84
C SER A 149 -5.53 -12.11 0.93
N ALA A 150 -6.06 -10.94 0.59
CA ALA A 150 -5.38 -9.67 0.78
C ALA A 150 -5.12 -9.36 2.26
N ALA A 151 -6.07 -9.67 3.15
CA ALA A 151 -5.92 -9.49 4.59
C ALA A 151 -4.87 -10.43 5.18
N ASP A 152 -4.88 -11.70 4.79
CA ASP A 152 -3.93 -12.71 5.24
C ASP A 152 -2.50 -12.33 4.80
N ALA A 153 -2.34 -11.95 3.53
CA ALA A 153 -1.05 -11.50 2.99
C ALA A 153 -0.55 -10.22 3.69
N PHE A 154 -1.42 -9.23 3.90
CA PHE A 154 -1.02 -7.99 4.56
C PHE A 154 -0.70 -8.19 6.04
N ASN A 155 -1.45 -9.06 6.73
CA ASN A 155 -1.14 -9.41 8.12
C ASN A 155 0.23 -10.06 8.25
N ALA A 156 0.59 -10.97 7.35
CA ALA A 156 1.91 -11.57 7.33
C ALA A 156 3.04 -10.52 7.16
N LEU A 157 2.78 -9.44 6.42
CA LEU A 157 3.71 -8.32 6.28
C LEU A 157 3.80 -7.46 7.56
N LEU A 158 2.69 -7.27 8.26
CA LEU A 158 2.64 -6.45 9.47
C LEU A 158 3.14 -7.17 10.72
N ASP A 159 3.03 -8.49 10.79
CA ASP A 159 3.42 -9.28 11.97
C ASP A 159 4.85 -9.03 12.47
N PRO A 160 5.91 -8.97 11.62
CA PRO A 160 7.25 -8.61 12.11
C PRO A 160 7.32 -7.19 12.66
N ILE A 161 6.58 -6.24 12.06
CA ILE A 161 6.52 -4.84 12.53
C ILE A 161 5.84 -4.78 13.90
N ARG A 162 4.66 -5.41 14.03
CA ARG A 162 3.91 -5.48 15.29
C ARG A 162 4.79 -6.04 16.40
N LYS A 163 5.48 -7.15 16.12
CA LYS A 163 6.39 -7.80 17.07
C LYS A 163 7.56 -6.90 17.49
N GLU A 164 8.15 -6.14 16.57
CA GLU A 164 9.23 -5.19 16.92
C GLU A 164 8.72 -4.10 17.89
N PHE A 165 7.48 -3.63 17.67
CA PHE A 165 6.87 -2.60 18.48
C PHE A 165 6.35 -3.08 19.85
N GLU A 166 6.38 -4.38 20.16
CA GLU A 166 6.03 -4.90 21.50
C GLU A 166 7.08 -4.58 22.57
N SER A 167 8.30 -4.23 22.17
CA SER A 167 9.39 -3.94 23.12
C SER A 167 9.07 -2.72 24.02
N PRO A 168 9.52 -2.71 25.29
CA PRO A 168 9.23 -1.61 26.22
C PRO A 168 9.65 -0.23 25.71
N GLU A 169 10.80 -0.14 25.04
CA GLU A 169 11.31 1.10 24.45
C GLU A 169 10.38 1.63 23.34
N ARG A 170 9.95 0.75 22.43
CA ARG A 170 9.03 1.11 21.34
C ARG A 170 7.65 1.48 21.88
N GLN A 171 7.16 0.78 22.91
CA GLN A 171 5.92 1.11 23.58
C GLN A 171 5.98 2.48 24.28
N GLU A 172 7.10 2.82 24.91
CA GLU A 172 7.31 4.14 25.49
C GLU A 172 7.38 5.24 24.42
N LEU A 173 8.08 4.98 23.31
CA LEU A 173 8.13 5.86 22.15
C LEU A 173 6.73 6.16 21.61
N LEU A 174 5.90 5.13 21.42
CA LEU A 174 4.53 5.29 20.93
C LEU A 174 3.69 6.18 21.86
N LYS A 175 3.78 5.97 23.18
CA LYS A 175 3.06 6.79 24.17
C LYS A 175 3.49 8.25 24.17
N LYS A 176 4.79 8.52 23.94
CA LYS A 176 5.32 9.89 23.86
C LYS A 176 4.97 10.57 22.54
N ALA A 177 5.04 9.83 21.42
CA ALA A 177 4.76 10.36 20.10
C ALA A 177 3.26 10.61 19.86
N TYR A 178 2.40 9.75 20.41
CA TYR A 178 0.96 9.80 20.26
C TYR A 178 0.28 9.69 21.64
N PRO A 179 0.36 10.75 22.48
CA PRO A 179 -0.27 10.74 23.78
C PRO A 179 -1.79 10.61 23.63
N SER A 180 -2.39 9.72 24.41
CA SER A 180 -3.84 9.63 24.56
C SER A 180 -4.31 10.89 25.29
N ASN A 181 -4.81 11.88 24.55
CA ASN A 181 -5.56 12.99 25.16
C ASN A 181 -6.83 12.47 25.85
#